data_AF-A0A2V9RYM1-F1
#
_entry.id   AF-A0A2V9RYM1-F1
#
_cell.length_a   1.000
_cell.length_b   1.000
_cell.length_c   1.000
_cell.angle_alpha   90.00
_cell.angle_beta   90.00
_cell.angle_gamma   90.00
#
_symmetry.space_group_name_H-M   'P 1'
#
loop_
_entity.id
_entity.type
_entity.pdbx_description
1 polymer ?
#
loop_
_entity_poly.entity_id
_entity_poly.type
_entity_poly.pdbx_seq_one_letter_code
_entity_poly.pdbx_strand_id
1 'polypeptide(L)'
;MRIDGVRNLEPPAIQRPLSNRRPACSRARQDLISIGARVPVYISLLRGINLGPHNRISMDQLKTSLVSLGFERVQTYIQSGNVIFSAALRSSSVVSDRIEKKIVVAFGLAITVVSRTAEEMGNTIRSSPFLKEKRIDLSKLHVTFLSQAPVPSSLEKLAPLATAGDEFRPSGREIYLYCPNGYGRTKLSNNALEKALSVRATTRNWRTVNQLYQIALGYR
;
A
#
# COMPACT_ATOMS: atom_id res chain seq x y z
N MET A 1 1.10 81.44 -37.36
CA MET A 1 0.11 80.65 -38.13
C MET A 1 0.65 79.22 -38.20
N ARG A 2 -0.02 78.34 -37.46
CA ARG A 2 0.05 76.86 -37.37
C ARG A 2 1.38 76.13 -37.66
N ILE A 3 1.96 75.71 -36.54
CA ILE A 3 2.95 74.66 -36.29
C ILE A 3 2.46 73.26 -36.66
N ASP A 4 3.39 72.46 -37.20
CA ASP A 4 3.33 71.02 -37.36
C ASP A 4 3.15 70.28 -36.03
N GLY A 5 2.35 69.22 -36.03
CA GLY A 5 2.07 68.42 -34.84
C GLY A 5 1.61 67.01 -35.22
N VAL A 6 2.59 66.18 -35.57
CA VAL A 6 2.46 64.76 -35.90
C VAL A 6 1.85 64.01 -34.71
N ARG A 7 0.75 63.29 -34.96
CA ARG A 7 0.12 62.39 -34.00
C ARG A 7 0.99 61.14 -33.84
N ASN A 8 1.75 61.07 -32.75
CA ASN A 8 2.35 59.83 -32.29
C ASN A 8 1.35 59.10 -31.39
N LEU A 9 0.79 58.00 -31.91
CA LEU A 9 0.05 57.01 -31.15
C LEU A 9 1.06 56.12 -30.41
N GLU A 10 1.03 56.14 -29.09
CA GLU A 10 1.80 55.20 -28.26
C GLU A 10 1.28 53.76 -28.46
N PRO A 11 2.14 52.77 -28.76
CA PRO A 11 1.73 51.37 -28.73
C PRO A 11 1.64 50.85 -27.27
N PRO A 12 0.78 49.85 -27.02
CA PRO A 12 0.38 49.44 -25.67
C PRO A 12 1.49 48.72 -24.89
N ALA A 13 1.38 48.80 -23.57
CA ALA A 13 2.27 48.20 -22.59
C ALA A 13 2.52 46.70 -22.84
N ILE A 14 3.80 46.35 -23.01
CA ILE A 14 4.28 44.97 -23.07
C ILE A 14 4.11 44.33 -21.68
N GLN A 15 3.11 43.47 -21.52
CA GLN A 15 2.98 42.60 -20.36
C GLN A 15 4.13 41.58 -20.35
N ARG A 16 4.96 41.63 -19.32
CA ARG A 16 5.98 40.61 -19.03
C ARG A 16 5.31 39.27 -18.72
N PRO A 17 5.77 38.14 -19.26
CA PRO A 17 5.23 36.85 -18.87
C PRO A 17 5.59 36.54 -17.42
N LEU A 18 4.58 36.12 -16.67
CA LEU A 18 4.70 35.62 -15.30
C LEU A 18 5.67 34.45 -15.26
N SER A 19 6.65 34.57 -14.38
CA SER A 19 7.68 33.57 -14.08
C SER A 19 7.10 32.16 -13.91
N ASN A 20 7.69 31.21 -14.64
CA ASN A 20 7.59 29.76 -14.45
C ASN A 20 7.63 29.37 -12.96
N ARG A 21 6.47 29.12 -12.35
CA ARG A 21 6.40 28.43 -11.06
C ARG A 21 6.54 26.93 -11.32
N ARG A 22 7.75 26.41 -11.12
CA ARG A 22 8.00 24.96 -11.01
C ARG A 22 7.17 24.39 -9.85
N PRO A 23 6.58 23.19 -9.96
CA PRO A 23 5.84 22.59 -8.86
C PRO A 23 6.81 22.28 -7.71
N ALA A 24 6.34 22.50 -6.48
CA ALA A 24 7.06 22.43 -5.20
C ALA A 24 7.55 21.01 -4.80
N CYS A 25 7.82 20.12 -5.76
CA CYS A 25 8.21 18.74 -5.52
C CYS A 25 9.74 18.56 -5.35
N SER A 26 10.57 19.56 -5.72
CA SER A 26 12.03 19.41 -5.70
C SER A 26 12.69 19.56 -4.32
N ARG A 27 12.12 20.39 -3.43
CA ARG A 27 12.77 20.74 -2.14
C ARG A 27 12.80 19.58 -1.15
N ALA A 28 11.72 18.80 -1.04
CA ALA A 28 11.67 17.66 -0.13
C ALA A 28 12.72 16.57 -0.47
N ARG A 29 13.16 16.49 -1.73
CA ARG A 29 14.26 15.59 -2.14
C ARG A 29 15.63 16.11 -1.71
N GLN A 30 15.87 17.41 -1.79
CA GLN A 30 17.14 18.01 -1.37
C GLN A 30 17.37 17.94 0.14
N ASP A 31 16.30 18.03 0.93
CA ASP A 31 16.39 17.95 2.39
C ASP A 31 16.67 16.52 2.90
N LEU A 32 16.26 15.48 2.16
CA LEU A 32 16.49 14.08 2.53
C LEU A 32 17.86 13.53 2.10
N ILE A 33 18.55 14.20 1.16
CA ILE A 33 19.90 13.80 0.71
C ILE A 33 20.99 14.32 1.67
N SER A 34 20.67 15.35 2.46
CA SER A 34 21.63 15.99 3.40
C SER A 34 21.73 15.27 4.74
N ILE A 35 20.90 14.26 4.97
CA ILE A 35 20.93 13.36 6.13
C ILE A 35 21.00 11.96 5.50
N GLY A 36 21.87 11.06 5.93
CA GLY A 36 21.99 9.70 5.35
C GLY A 36 20.74 8.78 5.49
N ALA A 37 19.54 9.34 5.48
CA ALA A 37 18.26 8.67 5.57
C ALA A 37 17.98 7.89 4.29
N ARG A 38 18.16 6.56 4.37
CA ARG A 38 17.76 5.64 3.30
C ARG A 38 16.27 5.78 2.99
N VAL A 39 15.92 5.80 1.71
CA VAL A 39 14.54 5.80 1.24
C VAL A 39 13.84 4.52 1.75
N PRO A 40 12.71 4.62 2.46
CA PRO A 40 12.01 3.44 2.96
C PRO A 40 11.56 2.50 1.83
N VAL A 41 11.64 1.20 2.10
CA VAL A 41 11.12 0.15 1.23
C VAL A 41 9.73 -0.23 1.73
N TYR A 42 8.76 -0.25 0.82
CA TYR A 42 7.38 -0.57 1.05
C TYR A 42 6.99 -1.88 0.39
N ILE A 43 6.07 -2.59 1.02
CA ILE A 43 5.39 -3.77 0.53
C ILE A 43 3.89 -3.43 0.53
N SER A 44 3.28 -3.37 -0.65
CA SER A 44 1.85 -3.10 -0.82
C SER A 44 1.11 -4.36 -1.26
N LEU A 45 0.04 -4.65 -0.53
CA LEU A 45 -0.82 -5.82 -0.69
C LEU A 45 -2.16 -5.37 -1.29
N LEU A 46 -2.38 -5.68 -2.55
CA LEU A 46 -3.60 -5.38 -3.30
C LEU A 46 -4.59 -6.54 -3.15
N ARG A 47 -5.84 -6.26 -2.83
CA ARG A 47 -6.87 -7.29 -2.65
C ARG A 47 -7.66 -7.52 -3.94
N GLY A 48 -7.94 -8.78 -4.25
CA GLY A 48 -8.98 -9.13 -5.22
C GLY A 48 -8.64 -8.83 -6.68
N ILE A 49 -7.34 -8.75 -7.02
CA ILE A 49 -6.89 -8.62 -8.41
C ILE A 49 -6.55 -9.99 -8.99
N ASN A 50 -6.77 -10.16 -10.30
CA ASN A 50 -6.47 -11.39 -11.05
C ASN A 50 -7.07 -12.68 -10.44
N LEU A 51 -8.22 -12.55 -9.77
CA LEU A 51 -9.01 -13.68 -9.31
C LEU A 51 -10.09 -13.99 -10.35
N GLY A 52 -9.82 -14.96 -11.24
CA GLY A 52 -10.74 -15.36 -12.29
C GLY A 52 -10.90 -14.33 -13.42
N PRO A 53 -12.12 -14.08 -13.93
CA PRO A 53 -12.34 -13.14 -15.03
C PRO A 53 -12.39 -11.67 -14.59
N HIS A 54 -12.52 -11.39 -13.29
CA HIS A 54 -12.72 -10.04 -12.76
C HIS A 54 -11.40 -9.35 -12.34
N ASN A 55 -11.41 -8.02 -12.30
CA ASN A 55 -10.32 -7.18 -11.77
C ASN A 55 -8.93 -7.54 -12.32
N ARG A 56 -8.84 -7.72 -13.64
CA ARG A 56 -7.58 -8.07 -14.31
C ARG A 56 -6.69 -6.84 -14.41
N ILE A 57 -5.48 -6.97 -13.87
CA ILE A 57 -4.44 -5.94 -13.96
C ILE A 57 -3.16 -6.62 -14.44
N SER A 58 -2.64 -6.17 -15.58
CA SER A 58 -1.31 -6.58 -16.02
C SER A 58 -0.25 -6.10 -15.02
N MET A 59 0.66 -6.99 -14.61
CA MET A 59 1.73 -6.62 -13.67
C MET A 59 2.66 -5.56 -14.25
N ASP A 60 2.86 -5.52 -15.56
CA ASP A 60 3.68 -4.50 -16.23
C ASP A 60 2.99 -3.13 -16.24
N GLN A 61 1.67 -3.10 -16.45
CA GLN A 61 0.88 -1.87 -16.36
C GLN A 61 0.82 -1.37 -14.91
N LEU A 62 0.68 -2.28 -13.94
CA LEU A 62 0.73 -1.93 -12.51
C LEU A 62 2.08 -1.31 -12.16
N LYS A 63 3.18 -1.95 -12.59
CA LYS A 63 4.54 -1.44 -12.39
C LYS A 63 4.70 -0.04 -12.98
N THR A 64 4.32 0.14 -14.25
CA THR A 64 4.38 1.44 -14.94
C THR A 64 3.57 2.52 -14.21
N SER A 65 2.37 2.15 -13.73
CA SER A 65 1.50 3.05 -12.97
C SER A 65 2.14 3.51 -11.67
N LEU A 66 2.82 2.62 -10.95
CA LEU A 66 3.51 2.94 -9.70
C LEU A 66 4.78 3.77 -9.93
N VAL A 67 5.53 3.48 -10.99
CA VAL A 67 6.67 4.32 -11.40
C VAL A 67 6.22 5.76 -11.68
N SER A 68 5.05 5.94 -12.32
CA SER A 68 4.49 7.28 -12.57
C SER A 68 4.10 8.06 -11.30
N LEU A 69 3.97 7.39 -10.15
CA LEU A 69 3.78 8.03 -8.84
C LEU A 69 5.10 8.51 -8.21
N GLY A 70 6.23 8.28 -8.87
CA GLY A 70 7.56 8.56 -8.35
C GLY A 70 8.10 7.47 -7.43
N PHE A 71 7.54 6.26 -7.49
CA PHE A 71 8.08 5.10 -6.76
C PHE A 71 9.24 4.49 -7.53
N GLU A 72 10.25 4.04 -6.80
CA GLU A 72 11.51 3.56 -7.35
C GLU A 72 11.67 2.06 -7.11
N ARG A 73 12.49 1.39 -7.93
CA ARG A 73 12.77 -0.05 -7.82
C ARG A 73 11.51 -0.92 -7.72
N VAL A 74 10.45 -0.60 -8.47
CA VAL A 74 9.17 -1.31 -8.38
C VAL A 74 9.30 -2.76 -8.89
N GLN A 75 8.97 -3.72 -8.04
CA GLN A 75 8.91 -5.15 -8.33
C GLN A 75 7.55 -5.71 -7.92
N THR A 76 7.00 -6.63 -8.69
CA THR A 76 5.80 -7.39 -8.34
C THR A 76 6.18 -8.81 -7.94
N TYR A 77 5.40 -9.42 -7.04
CA TYR A 77 5.57 -10.81 -6.63
C TYR A 77 4.25 -11.56 -6.76
N ILE A 78 4.22 -12.52 -7.70
CA ILE A 78 3.04 -13.30 -8.09
C ILE A 78 1.92 -12.39 -8.65
N GLN A 79 0.96 -12.98 -9.35
CA GLN A 79 -0.20 -12.25 -9.90
C GLN A 79 -1.25 -11.87 -8.84
N SER A 80 -1.04 -12.20 -7.56
CA SER A 80 -1.99 -11.94 -6.46
C SER A 80 -1.92 -10.52 -5.88
N GLY A 81 -1.26 -9.59 -6.57
CA GLY A 81 -1.19 -8.20 -6.13
C GLY A 81 -0.29 -7.97 -4.94
N ASN A 82 0.97 -8.37 -5.04
CA ASN A 82 1.99 -7.94 -4.09
C ASN A 82 3.03 -7.10 -4.85
N VAL A 83 3.35 -5.93 -4.32
CA VAL A 83 4.30 -5.01 -4.93
C VAL A 83 5.31 -4.54 -3.87
N ILE A 84 6.58 -4.51 -4.24
CA ILE A 84 7.69 -3.99 -3.44
C ILE A 84 8.30 -2.81 -4.18
N PHE A 85 8.56 -1.72 -3.48
CA PHE A 85 9.14 -0.50 -4.07
C PHE A 85 9.75 0.40 -3.01
N SER A 86 10.58 1.33 -3.44
CA SER A 86 11.11 2.41 -2.61
C SER A 86 10.28 3.68 -2.82
N ALA A 87 9.92 4.37 -1.73
CA ALA A 87 9.22 5.64 -1.81
C ALA A 87 9.64 6.59 -0.69
N ALA A 88 9.88 7.86 -1.03
CA ALA A 88 10.16 8.93 -0.07
C ALA A 88 8.88 9.46 0.60
N LEU A 89 8.01 8.54 1.02
CA LEU A 89 6.79 8.84 1.77
C LEU A 89 7.00 8.41 3.22
N ARG A 90 6.33 9.10 4.15
CA ARG A 90 6.51 8.84 5.60
C ARG A 90 5.46 7.91 6.20
N SER A 91 4.33 7.70 5.52
CA SER A 91 3.20 6.93 6.07
C SER A 91 2.73 5.84 5.11
N SER A 92 2.63 4.62 5.64
CA SER A 92 2.07 3.47 4.94
C SER A 92 0.60 3.69 4.51
N SER A 93 -0.20 4.47 5.26
CA SER A 93 -1.58 4.78 4.85
C SER A 93 -1.62 5.72 3.65
N VAL A 94 -0.77 6.74 3.61
CA VAL A 94 -0.65 7.67 2.47
C VAL A 94 -0.19 6.92 1.21
N VAL A 95 0.74 5.97 1.37
CA VAL A 95 1.17 5.09 0.29
C VAL A 95 0.00 4.27 -0.25
N SER A 96 -0.75 3.60 0.62
CA SER A 96 -1.96 2.86 0.25
C SER A 96 -2.94 3.72 -0.52
N ASP A 97 -3.36 4.87 0.02
CA ASP A 97 -4.38 5.72 -0.61
C ASP A 97 -3.92 6.27 -1.97
N ARG A 98 -2.62 6.57 -2.13
CA ARG A 98 -2.04 6.98 -3.43
C ARG A 98 -2.13 5.88 -4.47
N ILE A 99 -1.83 4.63 -4.07
CA ILE A 99 -1.91 3.47 -4.95
C ILE A 99 -3.36 3.22 -5.35
N GLU A 100 -4.30 3.23 -4.40
CA GLU A 100 -5.73 3.03 -4.68
C GLU A 100 -6.24 4.05 -5.68
N LYS A 101 -5.98 5.34 -5.45
CA LYS A 101 -6.37 6.42 -6.38
C LYS A 101 -5.76 6.23 -7.77
N LYS A 102 -4.49 5.83 -7.84
CA LYS A 102 -3.83 5.57 -9.12
C LYS A 102 -4.45 4.38 -9.85
N ILE A 103 -4.81 3.32 -9.14
CA ILE A 103 -5.44 2.13 -9.73
C ILE A 103 -6.83 2.48 -10.28
N VAL A 104 -7.60 3.28 -9.54
CA VAL A 104 -8.90 3.78 -10.02
C VAL A 104 -8.74 4.56 -11.32
N VAL A 105 -7.79 5.51 -11.36
CA VAL A 105 -7.55 6.33 -12.56
C VAL A 105 -7.02 5.52 -13.74
N ALA A 106 -6.11 4.57 -13.51
CA ALA A 106 -5.44 3.84 -14.57
C ALA A 106 -6.24 2.63 -15.10
N PHE A 107 -7.07 2.01 -14.26
CA PHE A 107 -7.75 0.74 -14.58
C PHE A 107 -9.26 0.79 -14.37
N GLY A 108 -9.81 1.85 -13.76
CA GLY A 108 -11.24 1.92 -13.41
C GLY A 108 -11.65 0.98 -12.28
N LEU A 109 -10.71 0.48 -11.48
CA LEU A 109 -10.94 -0.54 -10.46
C LEU A 109 -10.80 0.03 -9.05
N ALA A 110 -11.82 -0.16 -8.21
CA ALA A 110 -11.77 0.14 -6.78
C ALA A 110 -11.15 -1.05 -6.01
N ILE A 111 -9.82 -1.02 -5.87
CA ILE A 111 -9.05 -2.08 -5.21
C ILE A 111 -8.58 -1.61 -3.83
N THR A 112 -8.77 -2.45 -2.81
CA THR A 112 -8.21 -2.21 -1.47
C THR A 112 -6.70 -2.48 -1.47
N VAL A 113 -5.92 -1.54 -0.93
CA VAL A 113 -4.47 -1.65 -0.79
C VAL A 113 -4.06 -1.47 0.67
N VAL A 114 -3.33 -2.43 1.23
CA VAL A 114 -2.70 -2.29 2.54
C VAL A 114 -1.18 -2.34 2.38
N SER A 115 -0.50 -1.29 2.84
CA SER A 115 0.95 -1.16 2.73
C SER A 115 1.64 -1.29 4.08
N ARG A 116 2.87 -1.82 4.06
CA ARG A 116 3.79 -1.89 5.21
C ARG A 116 5.19 -1.53 4.78
N THR A 117 5.98 -0.92 5.64
CA THR A 117 7.43 -0.81 5.43
C THR A 117 8.07 -2.19 5.59
N ALA A 118 9.29 -2.35 5.05
CA ALA A 118 10.08 -3.56 5.26
C ALA A 118 10.34 -3.82 6.77
N GLU A 119 10.52 -2.76 7.55
CA GLU A 119 10.68 -2.85 9.00
C GLU A 119 9.40 -3.34 9.69
N GLU A 120 8.25 -2.74 9.35
CA GLU A 120 6.94 -3.16 9.85
C GLU A 120 6.68 -4.64 9.52
N MET A 121 6.99 -5.07 8.29
CA MET A 121 6.84 -6.46 7.86
C MET A 121 7.75 -7.40 8.65
N GLY A 122 9.00 -7.00 8.91
CA GLY A 122 9.91 -7.76 9.75
C GLY A 122 9.41 -7.90 11.20
N ASN A 123 8.79 -6.84 11.75
CA ASN A 123 8.14 -6.89 13.06
C ASN A 123 6.95 -7.85 13.06
N THR A 124 6.11 -7.84 12.03
CA THR A 124 5.00 -8.81 11.88
C THR A 124 5.52 -10.26 11.88
N ILE A 125 6.65 -10.53 11.23
CA ILE A 125 7.22 -11.88 11.20
C ILE A 125 7.73 -12.29 12.60
N ARG A 126 8.49 -11.41 13.26
CA ARG A 126 9.09 -11.72 14.58
C ARG A 126 8.06 -11.81 15.70
N SER A 127 6.99 -11.03 15.64
CA SER A 127 6.00 -10.91 16.71
C SER A 127 4.84 -11.90 16.58
N SER A 128 4.93 -12.89 15.68
CA SER A 128 3.85 -13.85 15.50
C SER A 128 3.69 -14.75 16.74
N PRO A 129 2.52 -14.76 17.39
CA PRO A 129 2.29 -15.51 18.63
C PRO A 129 2.33 -17.02 18.40
N PHE A 130 1.95 -17.47 17.20
CA PHE A 130 1.87 -18.89 16.84
C PHE A 130 3.25 -19.55 16.64
N LEU A 131 4.33 -18.77 16.45
CA LEU A 131 5.68 -19.32 16.25
C LEU A 131 6.22 -20.05 17.48
N LYS A 132 5.65 -19.79 18.66
CA LYS A 132 6.05 -20.44 19.91
C LYS A 132 5.37 -21.79 20.12
N GLU A 133 4.37 -22.13 19.29
CA GLU A 133 3.53 -23.30 19.48
C GLU A 133 3.93 -24.43 18.52
N LYS A 134 4.45 -25.55 19.06
CA LYS A 134 4.91 -26.70 18.26
C LYS A 134 3.81 -27.38 17.43
N ARG A 135 2.55 -27.24 17.82
CA ARG A 135 1.38 -27.86 17.16
C ARG A 135 0.97 -27.17 15.86
N ILE A 136 1.51 -25.97 15.60
CA ILE A 136 1.06 -25.14 14.48
C ILE A 136 1.81 -25.52 13.22
N ASP A 137 1.06 -25.99 12.21
CA ASP A 137 1.57 -26.06 10.85
C ASP A 137 1.62 -24.66 10.23
N LEU A 138 2.83 -24.14 10.01
CA LEU A 138 3.07 -22.82 9.41
C LEU A 138 2.49 -22.70 7.98
N SER A 139 2.24 -23.81 7.29
CA SER A 139 1.57 -23.80 5.97
C SER A 139 0.11 -23.35 6.06
N LYS A 140 -0.51 -23.49 7.23
CA LYS A 140 -1.88 -23.11 7.55
C LYS A 140 -2.00 -21.73 8.19
N LEU A 141 -0.85 -21.11 8.50
CA LEU A 141 -0.79 -19.78 9.08
C LEU A 141 -0.99 -18.71 8.01
N HIS A 142 -1.80 -17.72 8.35
CA HIS A 142 -2.09 -16.54 7.55
C HIS A 142 -1.97 -15.29 8.42
N VAL A 143 -1.74 -14.16 7.77
CA VAL A 143 -1.74 -12.84 8.40
C VAL A 143 -2.71 -11.96 7.66
N THR A 144 -3.68 -11.42 8.39
CA THR A 144 -4.52 -10.34 7.91
C THR A 144 -3.90 -9.01 8.29
N PHE A 145 -3.61 -8.18 7.29
CA PHE A 145 -3.14 -6.82 7.47
C PHE A 145 -4.32 -5.86 7.43
N LEU A 146 -4.48 -5.08 8.49
CA LEU A 146 -5.52 -4.06 8.62
C LEU A 146 -4.98 -2.68 8.21
N SER A 147 -5.84 -1.84 7.63
CA SER A 147 -5.43 -0.46 7.30
C SER A 147 -5.14 0.39 8.55
N GLN A 148 -5.80 0.08 9.67
CA GLN A 148 -5.62 0.72 10.97
C GLN A 148 -5.86 -0.27 12.11
N ALA A 149 -5.50 0.09 13.33
CA ALA A 149 -5.80 -0.75 14.50
C ALA A 149 -7.33 -0.80 14.71
N PRO A 150 -7.92 -1.98 14.95
CA PRO A 150 -9.34 -2.09 15.23
C PRO A 150 -9.63 -1.58 16.65
N VAL A 151 -10.87 -1.17 16.89
CA VAL A 151 -11.32 -0.87 18.26
C VAL A 151 -11.30 -2.16 19.08
N PRO A 152 -10.71 -2.19 20.30
CA PRO A 152 -10.59 -3.42 21.07
C PRO A 152 -11.90 -4.19 21.26
N SER A 153 -13.01 -3.48 21.50
CA SER A 153 -14.34 -4.09 21.66
C SER A 153 -14.89 -4.73 20.39
N SER A 154 -14.44 -4.34 19.19
CA SER A 154 -14.90 -4.98 17.95
C SER A 154 -14.26 -6.36 17.72
N LEU A 155 -13.17 -6.69 18.41
CA LEU A 155 -12.50 -7.99 18.32
C LEU A 155 -13.36 -9.14 18.84
N GLU A 156 -14.25 -8.88 19.80
CA GLU A 156 -15.18 -9.88 20.33
C GLU A 156 -16.11 -10.43 19.24
N LYS A 157 -16.41 -9.62 18.22
CA LYS A 157 -17.22 -10.02 17.06
C LYS A 157 -16.53 -11.06 16.17
N LEU A 158 -15.23 -11.30 16.35
CA LEU A 158 -14.47 -12.31 15.61
C LEU A 158 -14.60 -13.70 16.22
N ALA A 159 -14.86 -13.81 17.53
CA ALA A 159 -14.95 -15.10 18.20
C ALA A 159 -15.99 -16.05 17.57
N PRO A 160 -17.21 -15.61 17.20
CA PRO A 160 -18.18 -16.48 16.53
C PRO A 160 -17.78 -16.92 15.11
N LEU A 161 -16.82 -16.22 14.48
CA LEU A 161 -16.33 -16.53 13.13
C LEU A 161 -15.22 -17.59 13.15
N ALA A 162 -14.55 -17.77 14.29
CA ALA A 162 -13.51 -18.76 14.50
C ALA A 162 -14.13 -20.16 14.67
N THR A 163 -14.59 -20.73 13.56
CA THR A 163 -15.25 -22.05 13.53
C THR A 163 -14.31 -23.13 13.01
N ALA A 164 -14.65 -24.40 13.24
CA ALA A 164 -13.90 -25.54 12.69
C ALA A 164 -12.41 -25.57 13.07
N GLY A 165 -12.08 -25.20 14.32
CA GLY A 165 -10.71 -25.20 14.83
C GLY A 165 -9.84 -24.05 14.31
N ASP A 166 -10.43 -23.07 13.63
CA ASP A 166 -9.74 -21.83 13.29
C ASP A 166 -9.39 -21.05 14.56
N GLU A 167 -8.19 -20.49 14.59
CA GLU A 167 -7.74 -19.64 15.69
C GLU A 167 -7.26 -18.29 15.16
N PHE A 168 -7.50 -17.23 15.93
CA PHE A 168 -6.98 -15.91 15.63
C PHE A 168 -6.30 -15.27 16.83
N ARG A 169 -5.30 -14.44 16.57
CA ARG A 169 -4.59 -13.64 17.58
C ARG A 169 -4.39 -12.21 17.03
N PRO A 170 -5.09 -11.20 17.59
CA PRO A 170 -4.87 -9.80 17.22
C PRO A 170 -3.52 -9.30 17.72
N SER A 171 -2.89 -8.41 16.96
CA SER A 171 -1.63 -7.75 17.31
C SER A 171 -1.52 -6.42 16.58
N GLY A 172 -1.93 -5.32 17.22
CA GLY A 172 -1.85 -3.99 16.62
C GLY A 172 -2.70 -3.86 15.34
N ARG A 173 -2.05 -3.78 14.18
CA ARG A 173 -2.71 -3.68 12.86
C ARG A 173 -2.71 -5.00 12.10
N GLU A 174 -2.38 -6.09 12.77
CA GLU A 174 -2.28 -7.42 12.21
C GLU A 174 -3.18 -8.38 12.99
N ILE A 175 -3.78 -9.33 12.30
CA ILE A 175 -4.45 -10.48 12.91
C ILE A 175 -3.80 -11.73 12.35
N TYR A 176 -3.18 -12.52 13.22
CA TYR A 176 -2.66 -13.82 12.84
C TYR A 176 -3.80 -14.82 12.85
N LEU A 177 -3.91 -15.63 11.81
CA LEU A 177 -4.96 -16.63 11.62
C LEU A 177 -4.33 -18.01 11.42
N TYR A 178 -4.70 -18.97 12.24
CA TYR A 178 -4.40 -20.38 12.00
C TYR A 178 -5.66 -21.07 11.50
N CYS A 179 -5.62 -21.53 10.25
CA CYS A 179 -6.76 -22.19 9.60
C CYS A 179 -6.37 -23.63 9.26
N PRO A 180 -6.48 -24.60 10.19
CA PRO A 180 -6.02 -25.98 9.97
C PRO A 180 -6.74 -26.64 8.78
N ASN A 181 -8.01 -26.29 8.61
CA ASN A 181 -8.85 -26.74 7.52
C ASN A 181 -8.68 -25.90 6.24
N GLY A 182 -7.70 -25.00 6.16
CA GLY A 182 -7.42 -24.20 4.98
C GLY A 182 -8.27 -22.94 4.85
N TYR A 183 -7.67 -21.90 4.28
CA TYR A 183 -8.26 -20.55 4.27
C TYR A 183 -9.55 -20.44 3.43
N GLY A 184 -9.72 -21.25 2.38
CA GLY A 184 -10.95 -21.24 1.58
C GLY A 184 -12.20 -21.71 2.31
N ARG A 185 -12.04 -22.39 3.47
CA ARG A 185 -13.14 -22.93 4.27
C ARG A 185 -13.41 -22.13 5.55
N THR A 186 -12.53 -21.18 5.89
CA THR A 186 -12.71 -20.35 7.09
C THR A 186 -13.82 -19.33 6.90
N LYS A 187 -14.52 -19.01 7.99
CA LYS A 187 -15.42 -17.85 8.04
C LYS A 187 -14.66 -16.54 8.33
N LEU A 188 -13.38 -16.61 8.73
CA LEU A 188 -12.48 -15.47 8.94
C LEU A 188 -11.95 -14.93 7.59
N SER A 189 -12.86 -14.67 6.65
CA SER A 189 -12.55 -14.07 5.36
C SER A 189 -12.31 -12.56 5.49
N ASN A 190 -11.64 -11.95 4.50
CA ASN A 190 -11.45 -10.50 4.45
C ASN A 190 -12.78 -9.74 4.62
N ASN A 191 -13.85 -10.18 3.96
CA ASN A 191 -15.15 -9.51 4.01
C ASN A 191 -15.79 -9.62 5.41
N ALA A 192 -15.64 -10.76 6.07
CA ALA A 192 -16.15 -10.95 7.42
C ALA A 192 -15.37 -10.10 8.44
N LEU A 193 -14.04 -10.04 8.30
CA LEU A 193 -13.18 -9.19 9.13
C LEU A 193 -13.49 -7.71 8.93
N GLU A 194 -13.64 -7.26 7.68
CA GLU A 194 -14.03 -5.88 7.36
C GLU A 194 -15.39 -5.51 7.96
N LYS A 195 -16.37 -6.40 7.86
CA LYS A 195 -17.71 -6.18 8.44
C LYS A 195 -17.70 -6.15 9.97
N ALA A 196 -16.91 -7.02 10.60
CA ALA A 196 -16.84 -7.10 12.05
C ALA A 196 -16.08 -5.90 12.65
N LEU A 197 -14.96 -5.52 12.03
CA LEU A 197 -14.03 -4.53 12.56
C LEU A 197 -14.25 -3.12 12.03
N SER A 198 -15.02 -2.96 10.93
CA SER A 198 -15.17 -1.72 10.17
C SER A 198 -13.83 -1.15 9.68
N VAL A 199 -12.89 -2.03 9.35
CA VAL A 199 -11.52 -1.69 8.92
C VAL A 199 -11.15 -2.50 7.69
N ARG A 200 -10.58 -1.85 6.67
CA ARG A 200 -10.08 -2.50 5.44
C ARG A 200 -9.04 -3.55 5.78
N ALA A 201 -9.15 -4.74 5.18
CA ALA A 201 -8.34 -5.89 5.52
C ALA A 201 -7.79 -6.60 4.27
N THR A 202 -6.58 -7.15 4.37
CA THR A 202 -5.99 -7.99 3.33
C THR A 202 -5.20 -9.13 3.94
N THR A 203 -5.66 -10.36 3.70
CA THR A 203 -4.97 -11.58 4.15
C THR A 203 -3.94 -12.10 3.15
N ARG A 204 -2.81 -12.59 3.67
CA ARG A 204 -1.77 -13.34 2.95
C ARG A 204 -1.36 -14.57 3.73
N ASN A 205 -0.94 -15.63 3.03
CA ASN A 205 -0.38 -16.79 3.70
C ASN A 205 1.01 -16.48 4.27
N TRP A 206 1.42 -17.25 5.28
CA TRP A 206 2.69 -17.04 5.97
C TRP A 206 3.91 -17.14 5.04
N ARG A 207 3.90 -18.09 4.09
CA ARG A 207 4.99 -18.25 3.10
C ARG A 207 5.18 -16.98 2.26
N THR A 208 4.09 -16.38 1.79
CA THR A 208 4.11 -15.14 0.99
C THR A 208 4.64 -13.98 1.82
N VAL A 209 4.17 -13.83 3.06
CA VAL A 209 4.66 -12.79 3.99
C VAL A 209 6.18 -12.86 4.16
N ASN A 210 6.71 -14.07 4.42
CA ASN A 210 8.15 -14.29 4.53
C ASN A 210 8.89 -13.99 3.22
N GLN A 211 8.38 -14.46 2.08
CA GLN A 211 9.02 -14.22 0.79
C GLN A 211 9.06 -12.73 0.43
N LEU A 212 7.97 -11.99 0.70
CA LEU A 212 7.92 -10.55 0.48
C LEU A 212 8.93 -9.82 1.35
N TYR A 213 9.10 -10.23 2.60
CA TYR A 213 10.12 -9.69 3.47
C TYR A 213 11.53 -9.97 2.95
N GLN A 214 11.82 -11.20 2.48
CA GLN A 214 13.12 -11.54 1.89
C GLN A 214 13.43 -10.70 0.66
N ILE A 215 12.45 -10.50 -0.24
CA ILE A 215 12.62 -9.62 -1.40
C ILE A 215 12.92 -8.19 -0.94
N ALA A 216 12.19 -7.67 0.04
CA ALA A 216 12.40 -6.33 0.56
C ALA A 216 13.78 -6.16 1.23
N LEU A 217 14.38 -7.21 1.79
CA LEU A 217 15.75 -7.17 2.30
C LEU A 217 16.80 -7.00 1.20
N GLY A 218 16.52 -7.43 -0.03
CA GLY A 218 17.38 -7.23 -1.21
C GLY A 218 17.38 -5.79 -1.76
N TYR A 219 16.60 -4.88 -1.18
CA TYR A 219 16.57 -3.47 -1.55
C TYR A 219 17.64 -2.63 -0.83
N ARG A 220 18.46 -3.28 0.01
CA ARG A 220 19.56 -2.67 0.76
C ARG A 220 20.69 -2.15 -0.11
#